data_AF-A0AAP8KUD0-F1
#
_entry.id   AF-A0AAP8KUD0-F1
#
_cell.length_a   1.000
_cell.length_b   1.000
_cell.length_c   1.000
_cell.angle_alpha   90.00
_cell.angle_beta   90.00
_cell.angle_gamma   90.00
#
_symmetry.space_group_name_H-M   'P 1'
#
loop_
_entity.id
_entity.type
_entity.pdbx_description
1 polymer ?
#
loop_
_entity_poly.entity_id
_entity_poly.type
_entity_poly.pdbx_seq_one_letter_code
_entity_poly.pdbx_strand_id
1 'polypeptide(L)' 'MNKRKVAATLVNLRNGKSREEIAEAIGISVSTLQMYENAQRIPRDSIKIKLANFYGVTVQSIFFDY' A
#
# COMPACT_ATOMS: atom_id res chain seq x y z
N MET A 1 -15.15 -1.14 1.72
CA MET A 1 -13.75 -0.92 1.32
C MET A 1 -13.66 -0.73 -0.20
N ASN A 2 -13.40 0.49 -0.65
CA ASN A 2 -13.30 0.79 -2.07
C ASN A 2 -11.86 0.58 -2.55
N LYS A 3 -11.61 -0.46 -3.35
CA LYS A 3 -10.26 -0.83 -3.82
C LYS A 3 -9.57 0.33 -4.56
N ARG A 4 -10.33 1.17 -5.28
CA ARG A 4 -9.79 2.32 -6.02
C ARG A 4 -9.31 3.43 -5.09
N LYS A 5 -10.01 3.67 -3.96
CA LYS A 5 -9.56 4.63 -2.95
C LYS A 5 -8.24 4.18 -2.32
N VAL A 6 -8.15 2.92 -1.92
CA VAL A 6 -6.93 2.36 -1.33
C VAL A 6 -5.73 2.48 -2.28
N ALA A 7 -5.94 2.12 -3.55
CA ALA A 7 -4.97 2.31 -4.62
C ALA A 7 -4.48 3.76 -4.70
N ALA A 8 -5.39 4.73 -4.76
CA ALA A 8 -5.05 6.15 -4.80
C ALA A 8 -4.30 6.61 -3.53
N THR A 9 -4.72 6.15 -2.35
CA THR A 9 -4.03 6.45 -1.08
C THR A 9 -2.60 5.93 -1.08
N LEU A 10 -2.37 4.70 -1.53
CA LEU A 10 -1.02 4.13 -1.64
C LEU A 10 -0.14 4.93 -2.61
N VAL A 11 -0.68 5.34 -3.75
CA VAL A 11 0.04 6.17 -4.72
C VAL A 11 0.37 7.56 -4.14
N ASN A 12 -0.53 8.16 -3.36
CA ASN A 12 -0.27 9.41 -2.66
C ASN A 12 0.80 9.25 -1.57
N LEU A 13 0.70 8.22 -0.73
CA LEU A 13 1.65 7.93 0.35
C LEU A 13 3.05 7.63 -0.16
N ARG A 14 3.16 7.10 -1.38
CA ARG A 14 4.46 6.88 -2.04
C ARG A 14 5.25 8.19 -2.19
N ASN A 15 4.59 9.35 -2.31
CA ASN A 15 5.21 10.68 -2.30
C ASN A 15 6.48 10.80 -3.16
N GLY A 16 6.48 10.21 -4.35
CA GLY A 16 7.61 10.21 -5.27
C GLY A 16 8.67 9.11 -5.06
N LYS A 17 8.58 8.28 -4.01
CA LYS A 17 9.44 7.11 -3.83
C LYS A 17 9.24 6.08 -4.94
N SER A 18 10.29 5.34 -5.27
CA SER A 18 10.20 4.28 -6.26
C SER A 18 9.45 3.07 -5.70
N ARG A 19 8.81 2.32 -6.59
CA ARG A 19 8.09 1.10 -6.19
C ARG A 19 9.06 0.03 -5.70
N GLU A 20 10.27 -0.01 -6.26
CA GLU A 20 11.35 -0.88 -5.80
C GLU A 20 11.70 -0.63 -4.33
N GLU A 21 11.92 0.62 -3.93
CA GLU A 21 12.31 0.96 -2.55
C GLU A 21 11.26 0.50 -1.53
N ILE A 22 9.98 0.76 -1.82
CA ILE A 22 8.88 0.36 -0.95
C ILE A 22 8.74 -1.17 -0.92
N ALA A 23 8.84 -1.81 -2.08
CA ALA A 23 8.71 -3.25 -2.20
C ALA A 23 9.83 -3.97 -1.42
N GLU A 24 11.06 -3.49 -1.53
CA GLU A 24 12.23 -3.98 -0.79
C GLU A 24 12.07 -3.77 0.71
N ALA A 25 11.71 -2.56 1.15
CA ALA A 25 11.52 -2.26 2.58
C ALA A 25 10.42 -3.10 3.24
N ILE A 26 9.38 -3.46 2.49
CA ILE A 26 8.25 -4.28 2.97
C ILE A 26 8.54 -5.77 2.80
N GLY A 27 9.50 -6.14 1.95
CA GLY A 27 9.81 -7.53 1.59
C GLY A 27 8.74 -8.15 0.69
N ILE A 28 8.26 -7.41 -0.30
CA ILE A 28 7.36 -7.89 -1.36
C ILE A 28 7.97 -7.61 -2.73
N SER A 29 7.45 -8.25 -3.78
CA SER A 29 7.87 -7.94 -5.15
C SER A 29 7.24 -6.63 -5.64
N VAL A 30 7.94 -5.90 -6.50
CA VAL A 30 7.48 -4.66 -7.14
C VAL A 30 6.12 -4.85 -7.83
N SER A 31 5.94 -5.96 -8.54
CA SER A 31 4.67 -6.31 -9.20
C SER A 31 3.53 -6.48 -8.19
N THR A 32 3.82 -6.99 -7.00
CA THR A 32 2.82 -7.13 -5.93
C THR A 32 2.35 -5.76 -5.44
N LEU A 33 3.27 -4.81 -5.28
CA LEU A 33 2.92 -3.43 -4.94
C LEU A 33 2.10 -2.77 -6.07
N GLN A 34 2.47 -2.97 -7.33
CA GLN A 34 1.70 -2.49 -8.48
C GLN A 34 0.27 -3.05 -8.51
N MET A 35 0.06 -4.32 -8.15
CA MET A 35 -1.28 -4.88 -8.09
C MET A 35 -2.15 -4.20 -7.03
N TYR A 36 -1.54 -3.73 -5.94
CA TYR A 36 -2.24 -2.98 -4.89
C TYR A 36 -2.56 -1.56 -5.35
N GLU A 37 -1.59 -0.86 -5.94
CA GLU A 37 -1.77 0.48 -6.50
C GLU A 37 -2.74 0.53 -7.67
N ASN A 38 -2.98 -0.58 -8.39
CA ASN A 38 -3.94 -0.68 -9.48
C ASN A 38 -5.31 -1.24 -9.06
N ALA A 39 -5.57 -1.35 -7.75
CA ALA A 39 -6.82 -1.90 -7.20
C ALA A 39 -7.13 -3.35 -7.66
N GLN A 40 -6.15 -4.05 -8.23
CA GLN A 40 -6.30 -5.43 -8.73
C GLN A 40 -6.33 -6.43 -7.58
N ARG A 41 -5.55 -6.17 -6.51
CA ARG A 41 -5.44 -7.05 -5.35
C ARG A 41 -5.49 -6.25 -4.05
N ILE A 42 -6.00 -6.89 -3.00
CA ILE A 42 -5.96 -6.36 -1.63
C ILE A 42 -4.80 -7.03 -0.89
N PRO A 43 -3.93 -6.26 -0.18
CA PRO A 43 -2.87 -6.83 0.64
C PRO A 43 -3.43 -7.68 1.79
N ARG A 44 -2.68 -8.71 2.18
CA ARG A 44 -2.96 -9.47 3.42
C ARG A 44 -2.67 -8.59 4.64
N ASP A 45 -3.27 -8.90 5.79
CA ASP A 45 -3.14 -8.08 7.00
C ASP A 45 -1.68 -7.86 7.43
N SER A 46 -0.82 -8.88 7.30
CA SER A 46 0.62 -8.74 7.54
C SER A 46 1.27 -7.65 6.65
N ILE A 47 0.86 -7.55 5.39
CA ILE A 47 1.37 -6.52 4.46
C ILE A 47 0.74 -5.17 4.74
N LYS A 48 -0.54 -5.12 5.12
CA LYS A 48 -1.20 -3.88 5.53
C LYS A 48 -0.46 -3.23 6.71
N ILE A 49 -0.10 -4.03 7.72
CA ILE A 49 0.66 -3.56 8.89
C ILE A 49 2.03 -3.04 8.46
N LYS A 50 2.74 -3.76 7.58
CA LYS A 50 4.03 -3.28 7.07
C LYS A 50 3.93 -1.98 6.29
N LEU A 51 2.92 -1.83 5.41
CA LEU A 51 2.66 -0.60 4.67
C LEU A 51 2.37 0.56 5.64
N ALA A 52 1.49 0.33 6.61
CA ALA A 52 1.16 1.28 7.66
C ALA A 52 2.41 1.75 8.43
N ASN A 53 3.23 0.80 8.91
CA ASN A 53 4.48 1.10 9.60
C ASN A 53 5.48 1.84 8.72
N PHE A 54 5.62 1.44 7.45
CA PHE A 54 6.56 2.07 6.51
C PHE A 54 6.18 3.53 6.22
N TYR A 55 4.89 3.80 6.06
CA TYR A 55 4.38 5.16 5.81
C TYR A 55 4.12 5.97 7.09
N GLY A 56 4.27 5.37 8.28
CA GLY A 56 4.00 6.04 9.56
C GLY A 56 2.52 6.39 9.78
N VAL A 57 1.60 5.66 9.15
CA VAL A 57 0.15 5.88 9.25
C VAL A 57 -0.54 4.61 9.75
N THR A 58 -1.83 4.70 10.09
CA THR A 58 -2.59 3.52 10.52
C THR A 58 -3.11 2.70 9.34
N VAL A 59 -3.28 1.39 9.54
CA VAL A 59 -3.92 0.49 8.56
C VAL A 59 -5.33 0.99 8.21
N GLN A 60 -6.06 1.53 9.19
CA GLN A 60 -7.36 2.16 8.95
C GLN A 60 -7.26 3.31 7.94
N SER A 61 -6.33 4.25 8.12
CA SER A 61 -6.19 5.39 7.22
C SER A 61 -5.88 5.00 5.77
N ILE A 62 -5.27 3.83 5.55
CA ILE A 62 -4.95 3.34 4.20
C ILE A 62 -6.10 2.53 3.60
N PHE A 63 -6.72 1.63 4.39
CA PHE A 63 -7.60 0.58 3.88
C PHE A 63 -9.07 0.73 4.23
N PHE A 64 -9.42 1.56 5.21
CA PHE A 64 -10.77 1.73 5.72
C PHE A 64 -11.23 3.17 5.51
N ASP A 65 -12.47 3.31 5.05
CA ASP A 65 -13.14 4.58 4.81
C ASP A 65 -14.23 4.64 5.89
N TYR A 66 -14.19 5.66 6.75
CA TYR A 66 -15.26 5.97 7.70
C TYR A 66 -16.14 7.07 7.14
#